data_AF-A0A2E4SW43-F1
#
_entry.id   AF-A0A2E4SW43-F1
#
_cell.length_a   1.000
_cell.length_b   1.000
_cell.length_c   1.000
_cell.angle_alpha   90.00
_cell.angle_beta   90.00
_cell.angle_gamma   90.00
#
_symmetry.space_group_name_H-M   'P 1'
#
loop_
_entity.id
_entity.type
_entity.pdbx_description
1 polymer ?
#
loop_
_entity_poly.entity_id
_entity_poly.type
_entity_poly.pdbx_seq_one_letter_code
_entity_poly.pdbx_strand_id
1 'polypeptide(L)'
;MVRRLRGRASVLGPPITVGAVGLLLWEAVVRGFGIREFLLPRPTSIVEELADNWPVLRHAIWETGWIAVSGLLIGILACVALAFLTTRFRTLEEGLTPLAVVVNATPIVALAP
;
A
#
# COMPACT_ATOMS: atom_id res chain seq x y z
N MET A 1 22.51 18.91 22.70
CA MET A 1 21.27 18.28 22.19
C MET A 1 20.52 19.14 21.15
N VAL A 2 20.53 20.48 21.23
CA VAL A 2 19.79 21.40 20.34
C VAL A 2 20.29 21.44 18.87
N ARG A 3 21.57 21.16 18.60
CA ARG A 3 22.16 21.20 17.25
C ARG A 3 21.67 20.09 16.29
N ARG A 4 21.16 18.97 16.81
CA ARG A 4 20.64 17.84 15.99
C ARG A 4 19.21 18.07 15.46
N LEU A 5 18.42 18.94 16.08
CA LEU A 5 17.07 19.26 15.62
C LEU A 5 17.08 20.21 14.41
N ARG A 6 18.02 21.16 14.38
CA ARG A 6 18.20 22.11 13.27
C ARG A 6 18.58 21.43 11.95
N GLY A 7 19.30 20.31 12.01
CA GLY A 7 19.65 19.50 10.83
C GLY A 7 18.50 18.66 10.27
N ARG A 8 17.49 18.31 11.08
CA ARG A 8 16.27 17.62 10.61
C ARG A 8 15.26 18.58 10.00
N ALA A 9 15.12 19.77 10.57
CA ALA A 9 14.27 20.82 10.01
C ALA A 9 14.76 21.30 8.63
N SER A 10 16.09 21.39 8.41
CA SER A 10 16.66 21.73 7.10
C SER A 10 16.49 20.62 6.05
N VAL A 11 16.29 19.38 6.47
CA VAL A 11 16.08 18.23 5.56
C VAL A 11 14.61 18.03 5.22
N LEU A 12 13.70 18.31 6.15
CA LEU A 12 12.25 18.17 5.94
C LEU A 12 11.61 19.42 5.31
N GLY A 13 12.23 20.59 5.44
CA GLY A 13 11.75 21.83 4.83
C GLY A 13 11.52 21.72 3.32
N PRO A 14 12.54 21.33 2.51
CA PRO A 14 12.40 21.29 1.07
C PRO A 14 11.28 20.35 0.56
N PRO A 15 11.17 19.08 1.03
CA PRO A 15 10.07 18.19 0.62
C PRO A 15 8.68 18.72 0.97
N ILE A 16 8.51 19.28 2.17
CA ILE A 16 7.21 19.83 2.60
C ILE A 16 6.84 21.04 1.74
N THR A 17 7.79 21.95 1.48
CA THR A 17 7.55 23.11 0.62
C THR A 17 7.18 22.69 -0.80
N VAL A 18 7.92 21.75 -1.40
CA VAL A 18 7.62 21.25 -2.75
C VAL A 18 6.24 20.58 -2.79
N GLY A 19 5.92 19.74 -1.79
CA GLY A 19 4.61 19.08 -1.70
C GLY A 19 3.47 20.09 -1.54
N ALA A 20 3.61 21.06 -0.64
CA ALA A 20 2.60 22.10 -0.43
C ALA A 20 2.38 22.97 -1.68
N VAL A 21 3.46 23.39 -2.34
CA VAL A 21 3.39 24.15 -3.60
C VAL A 21 2.73 23.30 -4.69
N GLY A 22 3.06 22.01 -4.77
CA GLY A 22 2.43 21.08 -5.71
C GLY A 22 0.93 20.95 -5.50
N LEU A 23 0.47 20.80 -4.25
CA LEU A 23 -0.96 20.73 -3.92
C LEU A 23 -1.69 22.05 -4.24
N LEU A 24 -1.07 23.19 -3.95
CA LEU A 24 -1.64 24.50 -4.27
C LEU A 24 -1.75 24.72 -5.78
N LEU A 25 -0.71 24.34 -6.54
CA LEU A 25 -0.73 24.41 -8.01
C LEU A 25 -1.80 23.49 -8.58
N TRP A 26 -1.93 22.26 -8.08
CA TRP A 26 -2.98 21.33 -8.49
C TRP A 26 -4.37 21.92 -8.24
N GLU A 27 -4.65 22.39 -7.03
CA GLU A 27 -5.93 23.04 -6.69
C GLU A 27 -6.20 24.26 -7.59
N ALA A 28 -5.18 25.10 -7.84
CA ALA A 28 -5.31 26.28 -8.69
C ALA A 28 -5.59 25.92 -10.15
N VAL A 29 -4.97 24.87 -10.68
CA VAL A 29 -5.22 24.37 -12.05
C VAL A 29 -6.64 23.84 -12.16
N VAL A 30 -7.08 22.99 -11.23
CA VAL A 30 -8.44 22.42 -11.30
C VAL A 30 -9.51 23.51 -11.18
N ARG A 31 -9.33 24.47 -10.26
CA ARG A 31 -10.21 25.65 -10.13
C ARG A 31 -10.18 26.53 -11.38
N GLY A 32 -8.99 26.88 -11.86
CA GLY A 32 -8.79 27.86 -12.93
C GLY A 32 -9.24 27.37 -14.30
N PHE A 33 -9.08 26.07 -14.58
CA PHE A 33 -9.50 25.46 -15.84
C PHE A 33 -10.90 24.83 -15.78
N GLY A 34 -11.58 24.86 -14.61
CA GLY A 34 -12.92 24.29 -14.46
C GLY A 34 -12.99 22.81 -14.78
N ILE A 35 -11.95 22.04 -14.42
CA ILE A 35 -11.88 20.61 -14.71
C ILE A 35 -12.98 19.90 -13.91
N ARG A 36 -13.74 19.03 -14.59
CA ARG A 36 -14.82 18.26 -13.93
C ARG A 36 -14.23 17.37 -12.83
N GLU A 37 -14.82 17.44 -11.65
CA GLU A 37 -14.35 16.72 -10.46
C GLU A 37 -14.32 15.19 -10.63
N PHE A 38 -15.16 14.64 -11.51
CA PHE A 38 -15.11 13.22 -11.88
C PHE A 38 -13.80 12.81 -12.59
N LEU A 39 -13.15 13.72 -13.31
CA LEU A 39 -11.88 13.44 -13.99
C LEU A 39 -10.68 13.67 -13.08
N LEU A 40 -10.72 14.76 -12.30
CA LEU A 40 -9.67 15.11 -11.38
C LEU A 40 -10.27 15.85 -10.17
N PRO A 41 -10.48 15.16 -9.04
CA PRO A 41 -10.99 15.79 -7.85
C PRO A 41 -9.96 16.78 -7.30
N ARG A 42 -10.46 17.82 -6.65
CA ARG A 42 -9.63 18.86 -6.04
C ARG A 42 -9.06 18.34 -4.73
N PRO A 43 -7.79 18.67 -4.39
CA PRO A 43 -7.22 18.32 -3.10
C PRO A 43 -8.12 18.64 -1.90
N THR A 44 -8.80 19.78 -1.93
CA THR A 44 -9.78 20.17 -0.89
C THR A 44 -10.96 19.20 -0.79
N SER A 45 -11.61 18.86 -1.91
CA SER A 45 -12.72 17.90 -1.96
C SER A 45 -12.31 16.51 -1.47
N ILE A 46 -11.07 16.07 -1.75
CA ILE A 46 -10.56 14.78 -1.25
C ILE A 46 -10.50 14.78 0.28
N VAL A 47 -10.03 15.88 0.89
CA VAL A 47 -9.91 16.00 2.35
C VAL A 47 -11.28 16.08 3.01
N GLU A 48 -12.23 16.81 2.42
CA GLU A 48 -13.63 16.87 2.87
C GLU A 48 -14.27 15.49 2.85
N GLU A 49 -14.21 14.79 1.72
CA GLU A 49 -14.80 13.45 1.56
C GLU A 49 -14.14 12.43 2.51
N LEU A 50 -12.83 12.56 2.74
CA LEU A 50 -12.08 11.73 3.70
C LEU A 50 -12.55 11.95 5.14
N ALA A 51 -12.85 13.19 5.51
CA ALA A 51 -13.34 13.53 6.85
C ALA A 51 -14.78 13.06 7.06
N ASP A 52 -15.65 13.30 6.09
CA ASP A 52 -17.07 12.94 6.14
C ASP A 52 -17.26 11.42 6.17
N ASN A 53 -16.48 10.68 5.38
CA ASN A 53 -16.55 9.22 5.33
C ASN A 53 -15.51 8.53 6.23
N TRP A 54 -14.80 9.27 7.09
CA TRP A 54 -13.77 8.70 7.97
C TRP A 54 -14.24 7.46 8.76
N PRO A 55 -15.48 7.40 9.30
CA PRO A 55 -15.96 6.21 10.00
C PRO A 55 -16.05 4.95 9.14
N VAL A 56 -16.41 5.09 7.87
CA VAL A 56 -16.50 3.97 6.93
C VAL A 56 -15.10 3.61 6.44
N LEU A 57 -14.29 4.61 6.07
CA LEU A 57 -12.93 4.40 5.57
C LEU A 57 -12.04 3.74 6.62
N ARG A 58 -12.06 4.19 7.87
CA ARG A 58 -11.26 3.57 8.94
C ARG A 58 -11.62 2.11 9.15
N HIS A 59 -12.91 1.76 9.02
CA HIS A 59 -13.37 0.39 9.18
C HIS A 59 -12.89 -0.46 8.00
N ALA A 60 -13.06 0.02 6.77
CA ALA A 60 -12.53 -0.66 5.58
C ALA A 60 -11.01 -0.84 5.62
N ILE A 61 -10.26 0.19 6.04
CA ILE A 61 -8.80 0.13 6.24
C ILE A 61 -8.45 -0.92 7.30
N TRP A 62 -9.20 -0.96 8.41
CA TRP A 62 -8.95 -1.93 9.47
C TRP A 62 -9.21 -3.36 9.02
N GLU A 63 -10.34 -3.63 8.37
CA GLU A 63 -10.69 -4.97 7.89
C GLU A 63 -9.69 -5.47 6.84
N THR A 64 -9.41 -4.65 5.82
CA THR A 64 -8.44 -5.02 4.77
C THR A 64 -7.03 -5.18 5.33
N GLY A 65 -6.62 -4.27 6.21
CA GLY A 65 -5.32 -4.34 6.88
C GLY A 65 -5.20 -5.59 7.75
N TRP A 66 -6.24 -5.94 8.51
CA TRP A 66 -6.25 -7.11 9.36
C TRP A 66 -6.19 -8.42 8.56
N ILE A 67 -6.98 -8.52 7.49
CA ILE A 67 -6.96 -9.67 6.58
C ILE A 67 -5.57 -9.80 5.92
N ALA A 68 -4.99 -8.70 5.46
CA ALA A 68 -3.66 -8.70 4.84
C ALA A 68 -2.56 -9.15 5.81
N VAL A 69 -2.54 -8.59 7.03
CA VAL A 69 -1.52 -8.92 8.04
C VAL A 69 -1.69 -10.36 8.53
N SER A 70 -2.91 -10.81 8.82
CA SER A 70 -3.15 -12.19 9.26
C SER A 70 -2.81 -13.20 8.17
N GLY A 71 -3.21 -12.95 6.93
CA GLY A 71 -2.85 -13.78 5.78
C GLY A 71 -1.33 -13.84 5.56
N LEU A 72 -0.64 -12.71 5.68
CA LEU A 72 0.83 -12.65 5.58
C LEU A 72 1.51 -13.48 6.68
N LEU A 73 1.09 -13.33 7.93
CA LEU A 73 1.69 -14.06 9.05
C LEU A 73 1.49 -15.57 8.91
N ILE A 74 0.26 -15.99 8.62
CA ILE A 74 -0.07 -17.41 8.41
C ILE A 74 0.72 -17.96 7.21
N GLY A 75 0.77 -17.22 6.11
CA GLY A 75 1.50 -17.58 4.90
C GLY A 75 3.01 -17.74 5.15
N ILE A 76 3.63 -16.81 5.88
CA ILE A 76 5.06 -16.90 6.25
C ILE A 76 5.31 -18.15 7.08
N LEU A 77 4.51 -18.41 8.11
CA LEU A 77 4.69 -19.58 8.98
C LEU A 77 4.57 -20.89 8.18
N ALA A 78 3.57 -20.98 7.30
CA ALA A 78 3.38 -22.13 6.43
C ALA A 78 4.54 -22.32 5.45
N CYS A 79 4.99 -21.25 4.79
CA CYS A 79 6.13 -21.29 3.87
C CYS A 79 7.42 -21.71 4.57
N VAL A 80 7.70 -21.17 5.75
CA VAL A 80 8.89 -21.55 6.55
C VAL A 80 8.84 -23.02 6.93
N ALA A 81 7.68 -23.53 7.39
CA ALA A 81 7.51 -24.94 7.71
C ALA A 81 7.74 -25.84 6.48
N LEU A 82 7.19 -25.47 5.32
CA LEU A 82 7.40 -26.18 4.06
C LEU A 82 8.86 -26.13 3.60
N ALA A 83 9.57 -25.02 3.80
CA ALA A 83 10.99 -24.91 3.48
C ALA A 83 11.84 -25.86 4.34
N PHE A 84 11.57 -25.98 5.64
CA PHE A 84 12.23 -26.96 6.51
C PHE A 84 11.93 -28.41 6.08
N LEU A 85 10.70 -28.69 5.67
CA LEU A 85 10.31 -30.04 5.27
C LEU A 85 10.97 -30.44 3.93
N THR A 86 10.96 -29.56 2.95
CA THR A 86 11.55 -29.79 1.63
C THR A 86 13.07 -29.95 1.69
N THR A 87 13.76 -29.14 2.49
CA THR A 87 15.21 -29.29 2.70
C THR A 87 15.61 -30.62 3.36
N ARG A 88 14.70 -31.24 4.13
CA ARG A 88 14.95 -32.56 4.73
C ARG A 88 14.70 -33.72 3.75
N PHE A 89 13.76 -33.56 2.83
CA PHE A 89 13.25 -34.63 1.96
C PHE A 89 13.32 -34.25 0.48
N ARG A 90 14.32 -34.77 -0.23
CA ARG A 90 14.56 -34.51 -1.65
C ARG A 90 13.37 -34.86 -2.56
N THR A 91 12.60 -35.90 -2.24
CA THR A 91 11.38 -36.26 -3.00
C THR A 91 10.27 -35.21 -2.89
N LEU A 92 10.15 -34.55 -1.73
CA LEU A 92 9.16 -33.49 -1.53
C LEU A 92 9.58 -32.21 -2.25
N GLU A 93 10.87 -31.89 -2.25
CA GLU A 93 11.42 -30.78 -3.02
C GLU A 93 11.10 -30.94 -4.52
N GLU A 94 11.49 -32.07 -5.11
CA GLU A 94 11.29 -32.36 -6.54
C GLU A 94 9.80 -32.33 -6.94
N GLY A 95 8.88 -32.76 -6.06
CA GLY A 95 7.44 -32.72 -6.31
C GLY A 95 6.78 -31.35 -6.11
N LEU A 96 7.25 -30.56 -5.15
CA LEU A 96 6.65 -29.24 -4.82
C LEU A 96 7.17 -28.12 -5.72
N THR A 97 8.40 -28.20 -6.24
CA THR A 97 8.95 -27.21 -7.17
C THR A 97 8.04 -26.93 -8.37
N PRO A 98 7.57 -27.92 -9.15
CA PRO A 98 6.69 -27.65 -10.29
C PRO A 98 5.35 -27.04 -9.88
N LEU A 99 4.78 -27.47 -8.75
CA LEU A 99 3.53 -26.88 -8.22
C LEU A 99 3.72 -25.41 -7.84
N ALA A 100 4.83 -25.07 -7.21
CA ALA A 100 5.15 -23.69 -6.87
C ALA A 100 5.28 -22.79 -8.10
N VAL A 101 5.84 -23.31 -9.20
CA VAL A 101 5.91 -22.58 -10.48
C VAL A 101 4.51 -22.34 -11.04
N VAL A 102 3.64 -23.35 -11.04
CA VAL A 102 2.25 -23.21 -11.53
C VAL A 102 1.49 -22.15 -10.73
N VAL A 103 1.58 -22.18 -9.41
CA VAL A 103 0.92 -21.18 -8.54
C VAL A 103 1.42 -19.77 -8.82
N ASN A 104 2.74 -19.58 -8.95
CA ASN A 104 3.32 -18.26 -9.25
C ASN A 104 2.96 -17.74 -10.65
N ALA A 105 2.76 -18.64 -11.62
CA ALA A 105 2.39 -18.27 -12.98
C ALA A 105 0.87 -18.06 -13.16
N THR A 106 0.04 -18.47 -12.19
CA THR A 106 -1.42 -18.37 -12.29
C THR A 106 -1.87 -16.93 -12.03
N PRO A 107 -2.58 -16.28 -12.97
CA PRO A 107 -3.08 -14.93 -12.76
C PRO A 107 -4.09 -14.88 -11.61
N ILE A 108 -4.04 -13.83 -10.80
CA ILE A 108 -4.99 -13.65 -9.68
C ILE A 108 -6.46 -13.62 -10.15
N VAL A 109 -6.71 -13.14 -11.37
CA VAL A 109 -8.04 -13.07 -11.99
C VAL A 109 -8.64 -14.47 -12.25
N ALA A 110 -7.79 -15.50 -12.39
CA ALA A 110 -8.26 -16.88 -12.52
C ALA A 110 -8.55 -17.55 -11.15
N LEU A 111 -8.08 -16.95 -10.06
CA LEU A 111 -8.15 -17.49 -8.69
C LEU A 111 -9.24 -16.81 -7.84
N ALA A 112 -9.56 -15.55 -8.12
CA ALA A 112 -10.67 -14.83 -7.51
C ALA A 112 -11.94 -14.98 -8.38
N PRO A 113 -13.07 -15.50 -7.86
CA PRO A 113 -14.35 -15.45 -8.57
C PRO A 113 -14.92 -14.03 -8.65
#